data_AF-A0A368G396-F1
#
_entry.id   AF-A0A368G396-F1
#
_cell.length_a   1.000
_cell.length_b   1.000
_cell.length_c   1.000
_cell.angle_alpha   90.00
_cell.angle_beta   90.00
_cell.angle_gamma   90.00
#
_symmetry.space_group_name_H-M   'P 1'
#
loop_
_entity.id
_entity.type
_entity.pdbx_description
1 polymer ?
#
loop_
_entity_poly.entity_id
_entity_poly.type
_entity_poly.pdbx_seq_one_letter_code
_entity_poly.pdbx_strand_id
1 'polypeptide(L)'
;DGNIPTFNEIPDVIEAVIREGGKYLPKVPTLLIKDPLIGIAHDLVKAAKEFVIHLGVISPEVGRIIKSVCEKFKCMEQSKDNIAMKNIVTKKIFEFEKAVTGKDNTDNINFRLDRTMQVKQALLEKANLSNVVTAADNGVFESDVLLTEHQSNFLLNELGKAGEGVDVPPPSLGDAESTAKESTAKLKRFALITHVQNDNKSAEGNWSVQ
;
A
#
# COMPACT_ATOMS: atom_id res chain seq x y z
N ASP A 1 -26.93 8.50 -4.45
CA ASP A 1 -26.70 9.15 -5.75
C ASP A 1 -25.21 9.22 -6.02
N GLY A 2 -24.68 8.25 -6.77
CA GLY A 2 -23.25 8.14 -7.08
C GLY A 2 -22.97 8.66 -8.48
N ASN A 3 -22.37 9.84 -8.59
CA ASN A 3 -21.83 10.32 -9.86
C ASN A 3 -20.61 9.47 -10.22
N ILE A 4 -20.63 8.92 -11.44
CA ILE A 4 -19.47 8.27 -12.03
C ILE A 4 -18.53 9.40 -12.46
N PRO A 5 -17.30 9.48 -11.92
CA PRO A 5 -16.36 10.52 -12.30
C PRO A 5 -16.06 10.44 -13.79
N THR A 6 -15.98 11.61 -14.42
CA THR A 6 -15.67 11.74 -15.85
C THR A 6 -14.19 11.41 -16.11
N PHE A 7 -13.83 11.03 -17.35
CA PHE A 7 -12.47 10.59 -17.70
C PHE A 7 -11.36 11.57 -17.30
N ASN A 8 -11.67 12.85 -17.20
CA ASN A 8 -10.72 13.91 -16.83
C ASN A 8 -10.50 14.02 -15.31
N GLU A 9 -11.39 13.43 -14.49
CA GLU A 9 -11.31 13.42 -13.01
C GLU A 9 -10.64 12.14 -12.49
N ILE A 10 -10.33 11.18 -13.37
CA ILE A 10 -9.68 9.91 -13.01
C ILE A 10 -8.32 10.11 -12.30
N PRO A 11 -7.43 11.03 -12.74
CA PRO A 11 -6.17 11.28 -12.04
C PRO A 11 -6.39 11.77 -10.60
N ASP A 12 -7.36 12.67 -10.41
CA ASP A 12 -7.70 13.24 -9.10
C ASP A 12 -8.35 12.20 -8.17
N VAL A 13 -9.13 11.27 -8.74
CA VAL A 13 -9.70 10.12 -8.02
C VAL A 13 -8.60 9.13 -7.63
N ILE A 14 -7.63 8.86 -8.51
CA ILE A 14 -6.48 7.99 -8.21
C ILE A 14 -5.61 8.63 -7.12
N GLU A 15 -5.33 9.92 -7.19
CA GLU A 15 -4.62 10.64 -6.14
C GLU A 15 -5.39 10.66 -4.82
N ALA A 16 -6.72 10.82 -4.87
CA ALA A 16 -7.57 10.73 -3.69
C ALA A 16 -7.57 9.32 -3.09
N VAL A 17 -7.57 8.26 -3.91
CA VAL A 17 -7.42 6.87 -3.46
C VAL A 17 -6.02 6.60 -2.91
N ILE A 18 -4.97 7.21 -3.45
CA ILE A 18 -3.60 7.09 -2.91
C ILE A 18 -3.46 7.87 -1.59
N ARG A 19 -4.20 8.97 -1.43
CA ARG A 19 -4.19 9.81 -0.23
C ARG A 19 -5.08 9.28 0.90
N GLU A 20 -6.23 8.69 0.57
CA GLU A 20 -7.19 8.09 1.51
C GLU A 20 -7.07 6.55 1.58
N GLY A 21 -6.01 5.99 0.98
CA GLY A 21 -5.95 4.59 0.53
C GLY A 21 -6.20 3.53 1.60
N GLY A 22 -5.90 3.78 2.86
CA GLY A 22 -6.24 2.85 3.94
C GLY A 22 -7.71 2.40 3.91
N LYS A 23 -8.64 3.27 3.48
CA LYS A 23 -10.08 2.96 3.41
C LYS A 23 -10.51 2.15 2.19
N TYR A 24 -9.75 2.21 1.09
CA TYR A 24 -10.07 1.55 -0.18
C TYR A 24 -9.18 0.33 -0.45
N LEU A 25 -8.13 0.13 0.36
CA LEU A 25 -7.23 -1.00 0.29
C LEU A 25 -7.76 -2.19 1.12
N PRO A 26 -7.29 -3.42 0.84
CA PRO A 26 -7.81 -4.63 1.48
C PRO A 26 -7.75 -4.55 3.01
N LYS A 27 -8.80 -5.04 3.68
CA LYS A 27 -8.96 -4.97 5.13
C LYS A 27 -7.83 -5.64 5.89
N VAL A 28 -7.23 -4.95 6.86
CA VAL A 28 -6.16 -5.49 7.72
C VAL A 28 -6.71 -6.60 8.61
N PRO A 29 -6.15 -7.82 8.60
CA PRO A 29 -6.56 -8.86 9.53
C PRO A 29 -6.16 -8.48 10.97
N THR A 30 -7.02 -8.77 11.94
CA THR A 30 -6.66 -8.66 13.36
C THR A 30 -5.76 -9.82 13.75
N LEU A 31 -4.55 -9.52 14.20
CA LEU A 31 -3.59 -10.51 14.67
C LEU A 31 -3.57 -10.52 16.20
N LEU A 32 -3.49 -11.72 16.79
CA LEU A 32 -3.15 -11.86 18.19
C LEU A 32 -1.64 -11.69 18.35
N ILE A 33 -1.21 -10.47 18.68
CA ILE A 33 0.20 -10.19 18.98
C ILE A 33 0.42 -10.47 20.47
N LYS A 34 1.30 -11.42 20.76
CA LYS A 34 1.65 -11.78 22.14
C LYS A 34 2.42 -10.61 22.77
N ASP A 35 2.06 -10.24 24.00
CA ASP A 35 2.79 -9.21 24.74
C ASP A 35 4.26 -9.66 24.90
N PRO A 36 5.22 -8.98 24.24
CA PRO A 36 6.64 -9.35 24.34
C PRO A 36 7.20 -9.11 25.74
N LEU A 37 6.47 -8.36 26.58
CA LEU A 37 6.84 -8.05 27.95
C LEU A 37 6.16 -8.97 28.96
N ILE A 38 5.52 -10.06 28.51
CA ILE A 38 4.93 -11.05 29.42
C ILE A 38 6.01 -11.63 30.36
N GLY A 39 5.75 -11.57 31.66
CA GLY A 39 6.70 -12.03 32.68
C GLY A 39 7.79 -11.02 33.06
N ILE A 40 7.81 -9.82 32.48
CA ILE A 40 8.70 -8.72 32.89
C ILE A 40 8.10 -7.99 34.11
N ALA A 41 8.95 -7.49 35.00
CA ALA A 41 8.54 -6.70 36.17
C ALA A 41 7.76 -5.45 35.76
N HIS A 42 6.68 -5.15 36.49
CA HIS A 42 5.70 -4.10 36.15
C HIS A 42 6.34 -2.72 35.89
N ASP A 43 7.36 -2.34 36.66
CA ASP A 43 8.01 -1.04 36.50
C ASP A 43 8.80 -0.92 35.20
N LEU A 44 9.44 -2.01 34.75
CA LEU A 44 10.10 -2.07 33.44
C LEU A 44 9.07 -2.07 32.31
N VAL A 45 7.95 -2.77 32.49
CA VAL A 45 6.84 -2.75 31.53
C VAL A 45 6.30 -1.34 31.36
N LYS A 46 6.13 -0.60 32.47
CA LYS A 46 5.66 0.78 32.45
C LYS A 46 6.66 1.69 31.71
N ALA A 47 7.95 1.61 32.05
CA ALA A 47 8.98 2.39 31.38
C ALA A 47 9.08 2.09 29.87
N ALA A 48 9.00 0.81 29.50
CA ALA A 48 9.00 0.39 28.10
C ALA A 48 7.76 0.90 27.34
N LYS A 49 6.57 0.84 27.95
CA LYS A 49 5.34 1.35 27.33
C LYS A 49 5.37 2.87 27.15
N GLU A 50 5.93 3.61 28.11
CA GLU A 50 6.13 5.06 27.98
C GLU A 50 7.08 5.42 26.82
N PHE A 51 8.10 4.61 26.59
CA PHE A 51 8.98 4.75 25.42
C PHE A 51 8.24 4.42 24.11
N VAL A 52 7.47 3.33 24.07
CA VAL A 52 6.73 2.89 22.88
C VAL A 52 5.69 3.93 22.40
N ILE A 53 5.10 4.72 23.30
CA ILE A 53 4.17 5.81 22.92
C ILE A 53 4.83 6.82 21.96
N HIS A 54 6.15 6.99 22.05
CA HIS A 54 6.91 7.91 21.20
C HIS A 54 7.44 7.27 19.92
N LEU A 55 7.36 5.94 19.77
CA LEU A 55 7.80 5.25 18.55
C LEU A 55 6.85 5.56 17.39
N GLY A 56 7.42 5.93 16.25
CA GLY A 56 6.67 6.38 15.07
C GLY A 56 6.12 7.81 15.16
N VAL A 57 6.28 8.48 16.31
CA VAL A 57 5.95 9.90 16.48
C VAL A 57 7.22 10.71 16.25
N ILE A 58 7.15 11.69 15.35
CA ILE A 58 8.26 12.62 15.12
C ILE A 58 8.20 13.78 16.11
N SER A 59 9.37 14.35 16.44
CA SER A 59 9.40 15.54 17.29
C SER A 59 8.71 16.72 16.57
N PRO A 60 8.12 17.68 17.33
CA PRO A 60 7.50 18.87 16.73
C PRO A 60 8.48 19.70 15.87
N GLU A 61 9.77 19.64 16.16
CA GLU A 61 10.82 20.28 15.38
C GLU A 61 11.00 19.62 14.01
N VAL A 62 11.16 18.30 13.98
CA VAL A 62 11.27 17.54 12.73
C VAL A 62 10.01 17.73 11.88
N GLY A 63 8.83 17.71 12.50
CA GLY A 63 7.57 17.98 11.81
C GLY A 63 7.51 19.36 11.16
N ARG A 64 8.05 20.41 11.79
CA ARG A 64 8.16 21.75 11.19
C ARG A 64 9.14 21.80 10.03
N ILE A 65 10.27 21.11 10.14
CA ILE A 65 11.27 21.03 9.06
C ILE A 65 10.65 20.36 7.83
N ILE A 66 9.98 19.21 8.02
CA ILE A 66 9.30 18.49 6.94
C ILE A 66 8.25 19.38 6.27
N LYS A 67 7.40 20.06 7.06
CA LYS A 67 6.42 21.01 6.54
C LYS A 67 7.06 22.12 5.69
N SER A 68 8.15 22.73 6.17
CA SER A 68 8.84 23.78 5.43
C SER A 68 9.49 23.28 4.13
N VAL A 69 9.96 22.04 4.09
CA VAL A 69 10.42 21.41 2.85
C VAL A 69 9.24 21.21 1.90
N CYS A 70 8.11 20.73 2.40
CA CYS A 70 6.91 20.45 1.59
C CYS A 70 6.14 21.70 1.14
N GLU A 71 6.46 22.88 1.67
CA GLU A 71 6.03 24.16 1.08
C GLU A 71 6.81 24.48 -0.22
N LYS A 72 8.04 23.97 -0.34
CA LYS A 72 8.93 24.20 -1.50
C LYS A 72 8.85 23.08 -2.53
N PHE A 73 8.53 21.87 -2.08
CA PHE A 73 8.46 20.66 -2.90
C PHE A 73 7.06 20.07 -2.87
N LYS A 74 6.63 19.45 -3.98
CA LYS A 74 5.32 18.81 -4.13
C LYS A 74 5.22 17.47 -3.36
N CYS A 75 5.34 17.49 -2.03
CA CYS A 75 5.31 16.29 -1.19
C CYS A 75 3.97 15.54 -1.19
N MET A 76 2.89 16.21 -1.58
CA MET A 76 1.56 15.62 -1.67
C MET A 76 1.28 14.94 -3.01
N GLU A 77 2.16 15.12 -4.00
CA GLU A 77 2.02 14.53 -5.33
C GLU A 77 2.91 13.28 -5.46
N GLN A 78 2.43 12.27 -6.19
CA GLN A 78 3.28 11.12 -6.53
C GLN A 78 4.28 11.49 -7.62
N SER A 79 5.56 11.20 -7.39
CA SER A 79 6.56 11.34 -8.45
C SER A 79 6.38 10.25 -9.51
N LYS A 80 6.62 10.60 -10.78
CA LYS A 80 6.61 9.63 -11.89
C LYS A 80 7.66 8.53 -11.67
N ASP A 81 8.78 8.87 -11.04
CA ASP A 81 9.86 7.92 -10.73
C ASP A 81 9.40 6.86 -9.73
N ASN A 82 8.59 7.21 -8.73
CA ASN A 82 8.02 6.23 -7.79
C ASN A 82 7.12 5.24 -8.54
N ILE A 83 6.22 5.73 -9.38
CA ILE A 83 5.32 4.88 -10.17
C ILE A 83 6.11 3.97 -11.12
N ALA A 84 7.13 4.53 -11.79
CA ALA A 84 8.03 3.75 -12.65
C ALA A 84 8.78 2.67 -11.87
N MET A 85 9.30 3.00 -10.69
CA MET A 85 9.97 2.06 -9.80
C MET A 85 9.02 0.95 -9.35
N LYS A 86 7.79 1.27 -8.95
CA LYS A 86 6.77 0.26 -8.62
C LYS A 86 6.54 -0.70 -9.78
N ASN A 87 6.38 -0.19 -11.00
CA ASN A 87 6.17 -1.04 -12.18
C ASN A 87 7.37 -1.97 -12.44
N ILE A 88 8.60 -1.48 -12.26
CA ILE A 88 9.82 -2.27 -12.38
C ILE A 88 9.85 -3.36 -11.30
N VAL A 89 9.61 -2.99 -10.05
CA VAL A 89 9.60 -3.91 -8.89
C VAL A 89 8.56 -5.00 -9.11
N THR A 90 7.32 -4.64 -9.43
CA THR A 90 6.23 -5.59 -9.73
C THR A 90 6.63 -6.57 -10.83
N LYS A 91 7.15 -6.05 -11.95
CA LYS A 91 7.59 -6.87 -13.08
C LYS A 91 8.69 -7.85 -12.68
N LYS A 92 9.69 -7.39 -11.93
CA LYS A 92 10.82 -8.23 -11.50
C LYS A 92 10.42 -9.30 -10.50
N ILE A 93 9.53 -8.97 -9.54
CA ILE A 93 8.99 -9.96 -8.61
C ILE A 93 8.17 -11.00 -9.39
N PHE A 94 7.34 -10.57 -10.33
CA PHE A 94 6.56 -11.48 -11.17
C PHE A 94 7.45 -12.43 -11.98
N GLU A 95 8.44 -11.90 -12.69
CA GLU A 95 9.41 -12.70 -13.47
C GLU A 95 10.09 -13.75 -12.58
N PHE A 96 10.52 -13.33 -11.38
CA PHE A 96 11.17 -14.21 -10.41
C PHE A 96 10.21 -15.30 -9.87
N GLU A 97 9.04 -14.92 -9.35
CA GLU A 97 8.11 -15.88 -8.76
C GLU A 97 7.56 -16.86 -9.79
N LYS A 98 7.33 -16.40 -11.02
CA LYS A 98 6.94 -17.27 -12.13
C LYS A 98 8.05 -18.26 -12.49
N ALA A 99 9.31 -17.82 -12.50
CA ALA A 99 10.46 -18.69 -12.76
C ALA A 99 10.66 -19.74 -11.65
N VAL A 100 10.42 -19.38 -10.39
CA VAL A 100 10.63 -20.26 -9.24
C VAL A 100 9.45 -21.22 -9.02
N THR A 101 8.22 -20.72 -9.12
CA THR A 101 7.01 -21.48 -8.75
C THR A 101 6.25 -22.06 -9.94
N GLY A 102 6.51 -21.55 -11.15
CA GLY A 102 5.76 -21.90 -12.36
C GLY A 102 4.32 -21.36 -12.40
N LYS A 103 3.88 -20.63 -11.37
CA LYS A 103 2.51 -20.12 -11.22
C LYS A 103 2.43 -18.62 -11.48
N ASP A 104 1.25 -18.16 -11.86
CA ASP A 104 0.94 -16.73 -11.88
C ASP A 104 0.51 -16.27 -10.49
N ASN A 105 1.37 -15.51 -9.83
CA ASN A 105 1.14 -14.97 -8.48
C ASN A 105 0.84 -13.46 -8.50
N THR A 106 0.45 -12.88 -9.64
CA THR A 106 0.25 -11.43 -9.80
C THR A 106 -0.65 -10.85 -8.71
N ASP A 107 -1.72 -11.57 -8.35
CA ASP A 107 -2.66 -11.14 -7.31
C ASP A 107 -2.05 -11.08 -5.90
N ASN A 108 -1.11 -11.97 -5.58
CA ASN A 108 -0.38 -11.98 -4.31
C ASN A 108 0.68 -10.89 -4.27
N ILE A 109 1.39 -10.68 -5.38
CA ILE A 109 2.37 -9.60 -5.52
C ILE A 109 1.67 -8.25 -5.32
N ASN A 110 0.59 -7.98 -6.07
CA ASN A 110 -0.18 -6.74 -5.92
C ASN A 110 -0.69 -6.56 -4.49
N PHE A 111 -1.18 -7.64 -3.85
CA PHE A 111 -1.61 -7.58 -2.46
C PHE A 111 -0.48 -7.17 -1.50
N ARG A 112 0.74 -7.70 -1.67
CA ARG A 112 1.90 -7.33 -0.85
C ARG A 112 2.31 -5.87 -1.05
N LEU A 113 2.23 -5.37 -2.28
CA LEU A 113 2.51 -3.96 -2.59
C LEU A 113 1.45 -3.04 -1.98
N ASP A 114 0.17 -3.40 -2.09
CA ASP A 114 -0.94 -2.69 -1.44
C ASP A 114 -0.77 -2.64 0.07
N ARG A 115 -0.35 -3.75 0.69
CA ARG A 115 -0.05 -3.81 2.12
C ARG A 115 1.13 -2.93 2.51
N THR A 116 2.17 -2.91 1.69
CA THR A 116 3.33 -2.03 1.90
C THR A 116 2.92 -0.57 1.83
N MET A 117 2.02 -0.21 0.92
CA MET A 117 1.44 1.14 0.85
C MET A 117 0.68 1.49 2.14
N GLN A 118 -0.19 0.59 2.62
CA GLN A 118 -0.93 0.80 3.88
C GLN A 118 0.00 1.05 5.06
N VAL A 119 1.11 0.30 5.16
CA VAL A 119 2.11 0.49 6.23
C VAL A 119 2.67 1.91 6.20
N LYS A 120 3.07 2.39 5.01
CA LYS A 120 3.62 3.75 4.86
C LYS A 120 2.59 4.83 5.21
N GLN A 121 1.34 4.67 4.77
CA GLN A 121 0.26 5.61 5.11
C GLN A 121 0.04 5.64 6.62
N ALA A 122 -0.02 4.49 7.27
CA ALA A 122 -0.20 4.38 8.72
C ALA A 122 0.96 5.03 9.50
N LEU A 123 2.20 4.92 9.01
CA LEU A 123 3.35 5.61 9.60
C LEU A 123 3.25 7.13 9.48
N LEU A 124 2.82 7.64 8.32
CA LEU A 124 2.61 9.09 8.13
C LEU A 124 1.47 9.61 9.01
N GLU A 125 0.40 8.84 9.18
CA GLU A 125 -0.68 9.17 10.11
C GLU A 125 -0.18 9.20 11.56
N LYS A 126 0.58 8.19 11.98
CA LYS A 126 1.19 8.12 13.32
C LYS A 126 2.13 9.30 13.58
N ALA A 127 2.85 9.75 12.55
CA ALA A 127 3.74 10.91 12.59
C ALA A 127 3.00 12.27 12.44
N ASN A 128 1.68 12.27 12.27
CA ASN A 128 0.87 13.47 12.02
C ASN A 128 1.34 14.27 10.77
N LEU A 129 1.68 13.54 9.72
CA LEU A 129 2.16 14.06 8.43
C LEU A 129 1.24 13.74 7.25
N SER A 130 0.15 13.00 7.45
CA SER A 130 -0.75 12.53 6.38
C SER A 130 -1.39 13.66 5.55
N ASN A 131 -1.44 14.89 6.08
CA ASN A 131 -1.93 16.08 5.39
C ASN A 131 -0.82 16.95 4.74
N VAL A 132 0.44 16.54 4.85
CA VAL A 132 1.63 17.28 4.37
C VAL A 132 2.45 16.45 3.39
N VAL A 133 2.46 15.14 3.56
CA VAL A 133 3.23 14.19 2.77
C VAL A 133 2.33 13.04 2.34
N THR A 134 2.41 12.66 1.07
CA THR A 134 1.80 11.43 0.57
C THR A 134 2.83 10.29 0.60
N ALA A 135 2.40 9.10 1.02
CA ALA A 135 3.25 7.91 1.02
C ALA A 135 3.74 7.58 -0.39
N ALA A 136 5.05 7.38 -0.59
CA ALA A 136 5.61 7.08 -1.91
C ALA A 136 5.12 5.73 -2.46
N ASP A 137 4.53 5.73 -3.65
CA ASP A 137 4.04 4.54 -4.36
C ASP A 137 5.10 3.89 -5.25
N ASN A 138 6.17 3.41 -4.62
CA ASN A 138 7.33 2.81 -5.29
C ASN A 138 7.46 1.28 -5.09
N GLY A 139 6.49 0.66 -4.41
CA GLY A 139 6.46 -0.79 -4.19
C GLY A 139 7.43 -1.35 -3.14
N VAL A 140 8.20 -0.52 -2.45
CA VAL A 140 9.22 -0.94 -1.46
C VAL A 140 9.08 -0.16 -0.15
N PHE A 141 9.38 -0.78 0.99
CA PHE A 141 9.51 -0.13 2.30
C PHE A 141 10.94 0.38 2.50
N GLU A 142 11.11 1.54 3.14
CA GLU A 142 12.42 2.17 3.41
C GLU A 142 13.40 2.31 2.22
N SER A 143 12.89 2.23 0.98
CA SER A 143 13.57 2.37 -0.33
C SER A 143 14.04 1.07 -0.99
N ASP A 144 14.19 -0.04 -0.28
CA ASP A 144 14.69 -1.30 -0.86
C ASP A 144 14.10 -2.58 -0.25
N VAL A 145 13.28 -2.48 0.80
CA VAL A 145 12.72 -3.64 1.49
C VAL A 145 11.39 -4.06 0.86
N LEU A 146 11.28 -5.34 0.50
CA LEU A 146 10.00 -5.93 0.11
C LEU A 146 9.36 -6.62 1.32
N LEU A 147 8.26 -6.06 1.81
CA LEU A 147 7.53 -6.66 2.91
C LEU A 147 6.77 -7.90 2.45
N THR A 148 6.82 -8.94 3.28
CA THR A 148 5.90 -10.06 3.19
C THR A 148 4.52 -9.64 3.72
N GLU A 149 3.48 -10.39 3.35
CA GLU A 149 2.14 -10.18 3.89
C GLU A 149 2.12 -10.22 5.43
N HIS A 150 2.81 -11.19 6.03
CA HIS A 150 2.85 -11.33 7.48
C HIS A 150 3.52 -10.12 8.16
N GLN A 151 4.66 -9.67 7.63
CA GLN A 151 5.35 -8.48 8.16
C GLN A 151 4.48 -7.24 8.06
N SER A 152 3.84 -7.00 6.91
CA SER A 152 2.96 -5.84 6.75
C SER A 152 1.75 -5.90 7.67
N ASN A 153 1.10 -7.08 7.80
CA ASN A 153 -0.03 -7.26 8.71
C ASN A 153 0.38 -7.02 10.16
N PHE A 154 1.55 -7.52 10.57
CA PHE A 154 2.10 -7.28 11.91
C PHE A 154 2.30 -5.78 12.16
N LEU A 155 3.02 -5.09 11.28
CA LEU A 155 3.26 -3.64 11.38
C LEU A 155 1.96 -2.85 11.45
N LEU A 156 0.98 -3.19 10.62
CA LEU A 156 -0.32 -2.52 10.62
C LEU A 156 -1.09 -2.73 11.93
N ASN A 157 -1.03 -3.93 12.52
CA ASN A 157 -1.64 -4.17 13.83
C ASN A 157 -0.95 -3.37 14.94
N GLU A 158 0.39 -3.31 14.94
CA GLU A 158 1.17 -2.48 15.88
C GLU A 158 0.87 -0.98 15.71
N LEU A 159 0.57 -0.54 14.49
CA LEU A 159 0.15 0.83 14.18
C LEU A 159 -1.33 1.10 14.51
N GLY A 160 -2.06 0.13 15.05
CA GLY A 160 -3.47 0.27 15.43
C GLY A 160 -4.45 0.22 14.25
N LYS A 161 -4.03 -0.31 13.10
CA LYS A 161 -4.82 -0.38 11.86
C LYS A 161 -5.59 -1.67 11.67
N ALA A 162 -5.66 -2.51 12.70
CA ALA A 162 -6.39 -3.77 12.65
C ALA A 162 -7.86 -3.54 12.28
N GLY A 163 -8.36 -4.26 11.27
CA GLY A 163 -9.74 -4.17 10.81
C GLY A 163 -10.06 -2.97 9.92
N GLU A 164 -9.13 -2.05 9.66
CA GLU A 164 -9.32 -0.97 8.69
C GLU A 164 -9.23 -1.48 7.24
N GLY A 165 -10.01 -0.92 6.33
CA GLY A 165 -10.03 -1.23 4.89
C GLY A 165 -11.30 -1.92 4.40
N VAL A 166 -11.31 -2.33 3.13
CA VAL A 166 -12.46 -2.99 2.48
C VAL A 166 -12.41 -4.50 2.63
N ASP A 167 -13.56 -5.13 2.89
CA ASP A 167 -13.73 -6.58 2.86
C ASP A 167 -13.60 -7.09 1.41
N VAL A 168 -12.35 -7.22 0.97
CA VAL A 168 -11.94 -7.88 -0.27
C VAL A 168 -11.33 -9.22 0.16
N PRO A 169 -11.82 -10.35 -0.37
CA PRO A 169 -11.25 -11.65 -0.05
C PRO A 169 -9.73 -11.65 -0.34
N PRO A 170 -8.90 -12.24 0.53
CA PRO A 170 -7.49 -12.39 0.24
C PRO A 170 -7.30 -13.17 -1.07
N PRO A 171 -6.21 -12.94 -1.83
CA PRO A 171 -5.90 -13.73 -3.01
C PRO A 171 -5.91 -15.22 -2.66
N SER A 172 -6.69 -16.03 -3.39
CA SER A 172 -6.68 -17.48 -3.15
C SER A 172 -5.29 -18.02 -3.51
N LEU A 173 -4.55 -18.50 -2.51
CA LEU A 173 -3.46 -19.44 -2.74
C LEU A 173 -4.13 -20.70 -3.28
N GLY A 174 -3.93 -20.97 -4.57
CA GLY A 174 -4.75 -21.90 -5.32
C GLY A 174 -4.95 -23.24 -4.64
N ASP A 175 -6.17 -23.44 -4.12
CA ASP A 175 -6.85 -24.70 -3.96
C ASP A 175 -8.33 -24.46 -4.29
N ALA A 176 -8.87 -25.33 -5.14
CA ALA A 176 -10.17 -25.21 -5.78
C ALA A 176 -11.33 -25.29 -4.78
N GLU A 177 -12.32 -24.39 -4.89
CA GLU A 177 -13.72 -24.71 -5.25
C GLU A 177 -14.65 -23.47 -5.14
N SER A 178 -15.60 -23.38 -6.07
CA SER A 178 -16.84 -22.57 -6.08
C SER A 178 -16.85 -21.21 -6.81
N THR A 179 -17.11 -21.37 -8.11
CA THR A 179 -17.51 -20.43 -9.15
C THR A 179 -18.79 -19.63 -8.79
N ALA A 180 -18.63 -18.34 -8.46
CA ALA A 180 -19.60 -17.24 -8.65
C ALA A 180 -19.09 -15.96 -7.96
N LYS A 181 -18.45 -16.10 -6.79
CA LYS A 181 -17.85 -14.99 -6.03
C LYS A 181 -16.51 -14.53 -6.61
N GLU A 182 -15.79 -15.42 -7.27
CA GLU A 182 -14.51 -15.11 -7.92
C GLU A 182 -14.68 -14.12 -9.09
N SER A 183 -15.77 -14.22 -9.85
CA SER A 183 -16.04 -13.33 -11.00
C SER A 183 -16.35 -11.89 -10.59
N THR A 184 -17.07 -11.70 -9.48
CA THR A 184 -17.37 -10.35 -8.94
C THR A 184 -16.16 -9.75 -8.21
N ALA A 185 -15.35 -10.57 -7.55
CA ALA A 185 -14.09 -10.15 -6.94
C ALA A 185 -13.05 -9.76 -8.01
N LYS A 186 -12.92 -10.55 -9.07
CA LYS A 186 -12.09 -10.21 -10.24
C LYS A 186 -12.56 -8.92 -10.88
N LEU A 187 -13.87 -8.69 -11.08
CA LEU A 187 -14.37 -7.42 -11.62
C LEU A 187 -14.08 -6.21 -10.72
N LYS A 188 -14.22 -6.34 -9.39
CA LYS A 188 -13.93 -5.23 -8.45
C LYS A 188 -12.45 -4.88 -8.40
N ARG A 189 -11.57 -5.89 -8.48
CA ARG A 189 -10.11 -5.69 -8.53
C ARG A 189 -9.64 -5.23 -9.90
N PHE A 190 -10.22 -5.75 -10.99
CA PHE A 190 -9.97 -5.28 -12.36
C PHE A 190 -10.40 -3.82 -12.53
N ALA A 191 -11.53 -3.38 -11.97
CA ALA A 191 -11.95 -1.98 -12.08
C ALA A 191 -10.96 -0.99 -11.43
N LEU A 192 -10.22 -1.42 -10.41
CA LEU A 192 -9.14 -0.64 -9.79
C LEU A 192 -7.80 -0.73 -10.54
N ILE A 193 -7.52 -1.85 -11.23
CA ILE A 193 -6.22 -2.11 -11.90
C ILE A 193 -6.23 -1.76 -13.40
N THR A 194 -7.35 -1.92 -14.12
CA THR A 194 -7.40 -1.70 -15.58
C THR A 194 -7.34 -0.25 -16.02
N HIS A 195 -7.53 0.71 -15.12
CA HIS A 195 -7.26 2.12 -15.45
C HIS A 195 -5.76 2.43 -15.53
N VAL A 196 -4.87 1.59 -15.00
CA VAL A 196 -3.42 1.79 -15.08
C VAL A 196 -2.81 1.13 -16.32
N GLN A 197 -3.49 0.16 -16.92
CA GLN A 197 -2.89 -0.69 -17.97
C GLN A 197 -3.33 -0.34 -19.40
N ASN A 198 -4.38 0.46 -19.57
CA ASN A 198 -4.84 0.87 -20.91
C ASN A 198 -4.04 2.02 -21.54
N ASP A 199 -3.19 2.72 -20.78
CA ASP A 199 -2.39 3.81 -21.34
C ASP A 199 -1.11 3.34 -22.06
N ASN A 200 -0.76 2.06 -21.97
CA ASN A 200 0.44 1.51 -22.62
C ASN A 200 0.18 0.63 -23.85
N LYS A 201 -1.07 0.54 -24.33
CA LYS A 201 -1.41 -0.21 -25.57
C LYS A 201 -1.90 0.63 -26.74
N SER A 202 -1.97 1.96 -26.62
CA SER A 202 -2.35 2.82 -27.74
C SER A 202 -1.19 3.53 -28.45
N ALA A 203 0.07 3.10 -28.24
CA ALA A 203 1.25 3.72 -28.86
C ALA A 203 2.06 2.81 -29.79
N GLU A 204 1.57 1.61 -30.13
CA GLU A 204 2.18 0.76 -31.15
C GLU A 204 1.21 0.56 -32.32
N GLY A 205 1.28 1.49 -33.26
CA GLY A 205 0.39 1.55 -34.42
C GLY A 205 0.96 2.39 -35.55
N ASN A 206 1.96 1.83 -36.23
CA ASN A 206 2.16 1.92 -37.68
C ASN A 206 2.46 3.31 -38.30
N TRP A 207 3.74 3.60 -38.49
CA TRP A 207 4.21 4.36 -39.66
C TRP A 207 5.38 3.60 -40.29
N SER A 208 5.05 2.71 -41.22
CA SER A 208 5.91 2.47 -42.38
C SER A 208 5.84 3.70 -43.28
N VAL A 209 6.95 4.10 -43.88
CA VAL A 209 7.14 4.36 -45.32
C VAL A 209 8.49 5.07 -45.53
N GLN A 210 9.31 4.42 -46.38
CA GLN A 210 10.29 4.91 -47.36
C GLN A 210 11.11 6.18 -47.07
#